data_AF-A0A7N2M6F9-F1
#
_entry.id   AF-A0A7N2M6F9-F1
#
_cell.length_a   1.000
_cell.length_b   1.000
_cell.length_c   1.000
_cell.angle_alpha   90.00
_cell.angle_beta   90.00
_cell.angle_gamma   90.00
#
_symmetry.space_group_name_H-M   'P 1'
#
loop_
_entity.id
_entity.type
_entity.pdbx_description
1 polymer ?
#
loop_
_entity_poly.entity_id
_entity_poly.type
_entity_poly.pdbx_seq_one_letter_code
_entity_poly.pdbx_strand_id
1 'polypeptide(L)'
;MINAFQSLGDEVVSETVLRLASLQSWHSLSYGRLQMELCLNQELIKKWKRMIKREAKEATKGGELFDPSSKLEVKFLRNLIEEFLEQVDDACVLYCERFMEFLIDLLSQLPTRRYLRPLVADVAVVAKCHLSALYKHEKGKLFAQLVDLLQFYEKFEINDHVGTQLTDDEVLQSHYDRFQSFQLLAFKKIPKLRELALANIGAINKRADLSKKLSKLPPMDLRDLVCHKLKLISEEDPWSERVDFLIEVMVSFFEKQQSQKEAINALPLYPNEQITYKAQIRSEWNAFKEHDVLFLLSIHPSFEPLSAEEAAKASVPQRLGLQNVRGCEIIEVRDEEGTLMNDFTGRIKRDEWKPPKGELRNVTVALDTAQYHMDVSNIAEKGADDVYGTFNILMRRKPKENNFKAILESIRDLMNEYCIVPDWLHNVFLGYGNPSAAQWTNMPDLLEMVDFKDTFLDADHLKDSFRIIRFAIVCFINPDGSENLQPMPPFRIKLPKMQKGGSHALIGNKISGVDSADGVSMEDTLIVEAYTPPDPGPYPQDQPKQNSVRFTPTQVLCNYFFQLHCVIFHTYLC
;
A
#
# COMPACT_ATOMS: atom_id res chain seq x y z
N MET A 1 9.79 -19.76 6.40
CA MET A 1 8.37 -19.39 6.26
C MET A 1 8.20 -18.05 5.56
N ILE A 2 8.68 -16.94 6.14
CA ILE A 2 8.66 -15.57 5.54
C ILE A 2 8.91 -15.58 4.03
N ASN A 3 10.11 -15.99 3.59
CA ASN A 3 10.48 -16.01 2.16
C ASN A 3 9.50 -16.79 1.26
N ALA A 4 8.83 -17.82 1.77
CA ALA A 4 7.87 -18.62 1.00
C ALA A 4 6.54 -17.87 0.81
N PHE A 5 6.06 -17.17 1.85
CA PHE A 5 4.91 -16.28 1.75
C PHE A 5 5.22 -14.95 1.03
N GLN A 6 6.48 -14.54 0.94
CA GLN A 6 6.92 -13.45 0.04
C GLN A 6 7.02 -13.90 -1.44
N SER A 7 7.04 -15.22 -1.71
CA SER A 7 7.25 -15.80 -3.05
C SER A 7 5.98 -16.38 -3.68
N LEU A 8 4.79 -15.85 -3.37
CA LEU A 8 3.51 -16.35 -3.93
C LEU A 8 3.34 -16.19 -5.44
N GLY A 9 4.25 -15.49 -6.12
CA GLY A 9 4.33 -15.44 -7.58
C GLY A 9 4.88 -16.72 -8.21
N ASP A 10 5.53 -17.60 -7.44
CA ASP A 10 5.88 -18.96 -7.87
C ASP A 10 4.68 -19.88 -7.63
N GLU A 11 4.19 -20.53 -8.68
CA GLU A 11 2.99 -21.38 -8.65
C GLU A 11 3.13 -22.56 -7.68
N VAL A 12 4.30 -23.21 -7.62
CA VAL A 12 4.55 -24.37 -6.75
C VAL A 12 4.58 -23.96 -5.29
N VAL A 13 5.19 -22.81 -4.98
CA VAL A 13 5.19 -22.22 -3.64
C VAL A 13 3.76 -21.83 -3.24
N SER A 14 3.05 -21.12 -4.12
CA SER A 14 1.69 -20.62 -3.91
C SER A 14 0.69 -21.76 -3.64
N GLU A 15 0.66 -22.78 -4.49
CA GLU A 15 -0.20 -23.96 -4.32
C GLU A 15 0.03 -24.71 -3.00
N THR A 16 1.26 -24.69 -2.48
CA THR A 16 1.63 -25.39 -1.25
C THR A 16 1.29 -24.55 -0.03
N VAL A 17 1.73 -23.29 -0.02
CA VAL A 17 1.75 -22.41 1.15
C VAL A 17 0.37 -21.80 1.43
N LEU A 18 -0.43 -21.49 0.40
CA LEU A 18 -1.78 -20.95 0.59
C LEU A 18 -2.77 -21.94 1.23
N ARG A 19 -2.45 -23.23 1.31
CA ARG A 19 -3.27 -24.22 2.04
C ARG A 19 -3.33 -23.88 3.53
N LEU A 20 -2.20 -23.44 4.09
CA LEU A 20 -2.04 -23.04 5.50
C LEU A 20 -2.84 -21.76 5.83
N ALA A 21 -3.02 -20.87 4.86
CA ALA A 21 -3.78 -19.63 4.98
C ALA A 21 -5.15 -19.71 4.27
N SER A 22 -5.72 -20.92 4.13
CA SER A 22 -7.01 -21.13 3.46
C SER A 22 -8.20 -21.03 4.42
N LEU A 23 -9.42 -21.06 3.88
CA LEU A 23 -10.65 -21.11 4.68
C LEU A 23 -10.71 -22.32 5.64
N GLN A 24 -9.87 -23.37 5.46
CA GLN A 24 -9.81 -24.49 6.41
C GLN A 24 -9.28 -24.05 7.79
N SER A 25 -8.43 -23.02 7.85
CA SER A 25 -7.91 -22.47 9.12
C SER A 25 -9.04 -22.01 10.06
N TRP A 26 -10.23 -21.69 9.53
CA TRP A 26 -11.39 -21.28 10.32
C TRP A 26 -11.98 -22.41 11.18
N HIS A 27 -11.60 -23.67 10.97
CA HIS A 27 -11.89 -24.76 11.92
C HIS A 27 -11.18 -24.56 13.27
N SER A 28 -10.16 -23.70 13.33
CA SER A 28 -9.40 -23.38 14.55
C SER A 28 -9.88 -22.11 15.26
N LEU A 29 -10.82 -21.36 14.69
CA LEU A 29 -11.41 -20.17 15.33
C LEU A 29 -12.31 -20.55 16.50
N SER A 30 -12.39 -19.67 17.50
CA SER A 30 -13.44 -19.75 18.52
C SER A 30 -14.83 -19.79 17.88
N TYR A 31 -15.75 -20.53 18.48
CA TYR A 31 -17.12 -20.68 17.95
C TYR A 31 -17.83 -19.34 17.76
N GLY A 32 -17.58 -18.40 18.68
CA GLY A 32 -18.12 -17.04 18.59
C GLY A 32 -17.57 -16.27 17.40
N ARG A 33 -16.26 -16.31 17.19
CA ARG A 33 -15.63 -15.61 16.07
C ARG A 33 -16.05 -16.19 14.71
N LEU A 34 -16.10 -17.53 14.60
CA LEU A 34 -16.60 -18.20 13.41
C LEU A 34 -18.05 -17.77 13.09
N GLN A 35 -18.92 -17.64 14.11
CA GLN A 35 -20.28 -17.12 13.92
C GLN A 35 -20.28 -15.68 13.39
N MET A 36 -19.46 -14.79 13.97
CA MET A 36 -19.39 -13.39 13.55
C MET A 36 -18.95 -13.26 12.09
N GLU A 37 -17.83 -13.86 11.70
CA GLU A 37 -17.29 -13.76 10.33
C GLU A 37 -18.24 -14.39 9.29
N LEU A 38 -18.94 -15.48 9.64
CA LEU A 38 -19.98 -16.07 8.77
C LEU A 38 -21.25 -15.23 8.68
N CYS A 39 -21.63 -14.50 9.74
CA CYS A 39 -22.77 -13.58 9.71
C CYS A 39 -22.47 -12.32 8.89
N LEU A 40 -21.24 -11.81 8.94
CA LEU A 40 -20.78 -10.67 8.14
C LEU A 40 -20.73 -11.00 6.64
N ASN A 41 -20.50 -12.26 6.25
CA ASN A 41 -20.46 -12.66 4.85
C ASN A 41 -21.31 -13.90 4.53
N GLN A 42 -22.54 -13.67 4.08
CA GLN A 42 -23.51 -14.73 3.76
C GLN A 42 -23.06 -15.67 2.62
N GLU A 43 -22.16 -15.23 1.73
CA GLU A 43 -21.61 -16.14 0.71
C GLU A 43 -20.70 -17.20 1.31
N LEU A 44 -19.92 -16.83 2.34
CA LEU A 44 -19.03 -17.77 3.02
C LEU A 44 -19.83 -18.87 3.71
N ILE A 45 -21.03 -18.60 4.23
CA ILE A 45 -21.91 -19.64 4.78
C ILE A 45 -22.12 -20.78 3.77
N LYS A 46 -22.32 -20.45 2.48
CA LYS A 46 -22.48 -21.45 1.41
C LYS A 46 -21.15 -22.15 1.12
N LYS A 47 -20.02 -21.43 1.05
CA LYS A 47 -18.68 -21.98 0.78
C LYS A 47 -18.21 -22.91 1.92
N TRP A 48 -18.35 -22.49 3.17
CA TRP A 48 -18.09 -23.23 4.41
C TRP A 48 -18.89 -24.53 4.50
N LYS A 49 -20.22 -24.47 4.35
CA LYS A 49 -21.08 -25.67 4.37
C LYS A 49 -20.74 -26.66 3.25
N ARG A 50 -20.34 -26.19 2.06
CA ARG A 50 -19.86 -27.05 0.97
C ARG A 50 -18.51 -27.71 1.31
N MET A 51 -17.58 -26.97 1.90
CA MET A 51 -16.28 -27.50 2.33
C MET A 51 -16.46 -28.62 3.34
N ILE A 52 -17.14 -28.37 4.47
CA ILE A 52 -17.39 -29.39 5.51
C ILE A 52 -18.02 -30.65 4.90
N LYS A 53 -19.01 -30.49 4.02
CA LYS A 53 -19.66 -31.62 3.33
C LYS A 53 -18.74 -32.37 2.35
N ARG A 54 -17.73 -31.71 1.78
CA ARG A 54 -16.71 -32.34 0.94
C ARG A 54 -15.71 -33.11 1.79
N GLU A 55 -15.15 -32.46 2.81
CA GLU A 55 -14.13 -33.07 3.68
C GLU A 55 -14.67 -34.27 4.46
N ALA A 56 -15.90 -34.17 4.99
CA ALA A 56 -16.55 -35.30 5.66
C ALA A 56 -16.76 -36.50 4.72
N LYS A 57 -17.06 -36.25 3.43
CA LYS A 57 -17.14 -37.31 2.42
C LYS A 57 -15.77 -37.92 2.12
N GLU A 58 -14.72 -37.11 2.07
CA GLU A 58 -13.34 -37.57 1.85
C GLU A 58 -12.87 -38.46 3.01
N ALA A 59 -13.08 -38.04 4.27
CA ALA A 59 -12.80 -38.86 5.45
C ALA A 59 -13.56 -40.20 5.43
N THR A 60 -14.87 -40.19 5.15
CA THR A 60 -15.67 -41.43 5.05
C THR A 60 -15.23 -42.37 3.91
N LYS A 61 -14.56 -41.85 2.86
CA LYS A 61 -13.95 -42.68 1.80
C LYS A 61 -12.60 -43.26 2.23
N GLY A 62 -11.85 -42.55 3.06
CA GLY A 62 -10.59 -43.05 3.65
C GLY A 62 -10.79 -44.04 4.80
N GLY A 63 -12.03 -44.16 5.33
CA GLY A 63 -12.34 -44.99 6.49
C GLY A 63 -12.08 -44.29 7.84
N GLU A 64 -11.81 -42.99 7.81
CA GLU A 64 -11.47 -42.19 8.99
C GLU A 64 -12.67 -41.39 9.51
N LEU A 65 -12.69 -41.10 10.82
CA LEU A 65 -13.63 -40.14 11.39
C LEU A 65 -13.21 -38.72 10.98
N PHE A 66 -14.16 -37.89 10.57
CA PHE A 66 -13.87 -36.51 10.21
C PHE A 66 -13.58 -35.65 11.46
N ASP A 67 -12.30 -35.51 11.79
CA ASP A 67 -11.81 -34.52 12.74
C ASP A 67 -10.94 -33.45 12.04
N PRO A 68 -11.45 -32.22 11.83
CA PRO A 68 -10.66 -31.10 11.32
C PRO A 68 -9.44 -30.78 12.19
N SER A 69 -9.53 -31.03 13.49
CA SER A 69 -8.47 -30.76 14.47
C SER A 69 -7.23 -31.63 14.28
N SER A 70 -7.33 -32.72 13.50
CA SER A 70 -6.18 -33.55 13.15
C SER A 70 -5.29 -32.94 12.06
N LYS A 71 -5.81 -31.98 11.28
CA LYS A 71 -5.13 -31.46 10.08
C LYS A 71 -4.09 -30.37 10.40
N LEU A 72 -2.93 -30.48 9.74
CA LEU A 72 -1.86 -29.49 9.85
C LEU A 72 -2.31 -28.13 9.34
N GLU A 73 -3.01 -28.08 8.20
CA GLU A 73 -3.51 -26.85 7.57
C GLU A 73 -4.52 -26.08 8.44
N VAL A 74 -5.17 -26.77 9.38
CA VAL A 74 -6.10 -26.15 10.35
C VAL A 74 -5.34 -25.55 11.52
N LYS A 75 -4.38 -26.29 12.08
CA LYS A 75 -3.71 -25.92 13.34
C LYS A 75 -2.43 -25.10 13.17
N PHE A 76 -1.71 -25.24 12.05
CA PHE A 76 -0.33 -24.76 11.92
C PHE A 76 -0.17 -23.28 12.30
N LEU A 77 -0.95 -22.36 11.69
CA LEU A 77 -0.82 -20.94 11.98
C LEU A 77 -1.32 -20.57 13.38
N ARG A 78 -2.38 -21.21 13.89
CA ARG A 78 -2.91 -20.94 15.24
C ARG A 78 -1.91 -21.36 16.31
N ASN A 79 -1.45 -22.61 16.25
CA ASN A 79 -0.46 -23.15 17.17
C ASN A 79 0.84 -22.35 17.14
N LEU A 80 1.32 -21.96 15.95
CA LEU A 80 2.53 -21.17 15.79
C LEU A 80 2.40 -19.76 16.40
N ILE A 81 1.21 -19.16 16.34
CA ILE A 81 0.91 -17.89 17.02
C ILE A 81 0.84 -18.08 18.55
N GLU A 82 0.22 -19.16 19.03
CA GLU A 82 0.14 -19.46 20.47
C GLU A 82 1.53 -19.76 21.06
N GLU A 83 2.36 -20.55 20.39
CA GLU A 83 3.76 -20.83 20.76
C GLU A 83 4.59 -19.54 20.81
N PHE A 84 4.44 -18.63 19.84
CA PHE A 84 5.07 -17.32 19.89
C PHE A 84 4.63 -16.51 21.12
N LEU A 85 3.33 -16.50 21.45
CA LEU A 85 2.77 -15.72 22.55
C LEU A 85 3.24 -16.22 23.94
N GLU A 86 3.65 -17.48 24.06
CA GLU A 86 4.30 -18.02 25.26
C GLU A 86 5.77 -17.56 25.42
N GLN A 87 6.42 -17.10 24.34
CA GLN A 87 7.85 -16.78 24.26
C GLN A 87 8.15 -15.26 24.14
N VAL A 88 7.17 -14.38 24.40
CA VAL A 88 7.34 -12.92 24.26
C VAL A 88 8.07 -12.30 25.46
N ASP A 89 9.39 -12.49 25.48
CA ASP A 89 10.31 -11.96 26.51
C ASP A 89 11.52 -11.21 25.92
N ASP A 90 12.41 -10.70 26.79
CA ASP A 90 13.61 -9.96 26.39
C ASP A 90 14.85 -10.85 26.14
N ALA A 91 14.71 -12.17 26.23
CA ALA A 91 15.70 -13.15 25.79
C ALA A 91 15.49 -13.53 24.30
N CYS A 92 14.23 -13.57 23.85
CA CYS A 92 13.82 -13.97 22.50
C CYS A 92 13.50 -12.80 21.55
N VAL A 93 14.08 -11.61 21.77
CA VAL A 93 13.80 -10.36 21.01
C VAL A 93 13.81 -10.56 19.49
N LEU A 94 14.89 -11.13 18.93
CA LEU A 94 15.04 -11.33 17.48
C LEU A 94 13.98 -12.30 16.91
N TYR A 95 13.58 -13.32 17.67
CA TYR A 95 12.49 -14.21 17.28
C TYR A 95 11.17 -13.45 17.26
N CYS A 96 10.89 -12.64 18.28
CA CYS A 96 9.68 -11.82 18.34
C CYS A 96 9.58 -10.81 17.20
N GLU A 97 10.68 -10.14 16.85
CA GLU A 97 10.74 -9.22 15.71
C GLU A 97 10.46 -9.93 14.38
N ARG A 98 11.11 -11.08 14.14
CA ARG A 98 10.88 -11.91 12.94
C ARG A 98 9.48 -12.50 12.89
N PHE A 99 8.87 -12.76 14.04
CA PHE A 99 7.49 -13.23 14.12
C PHE A 99 6.47 -12.12 13.79
N MET A 100 6.72 -10.88 14.23
CA MET A 100 5.90 -9.74 13.83
C MET A 100 6.04 -9.46 12.33
N GLU A 101 7.25 -9.45 11.77
CA GLU A 101 7.50 -9.36 10.31
C GLU A 101 6.69 -10.43 9.54
N PHE A 102 6.74 -11.69 10.01
CA PHE A 102 5.98 -12.78 9.43
C PHE A 102 4.46 -12.54 9.44
N LEU A 103 3.89 -12.06 10.55
CA LEU A 103 2.45 -11.73 10.60
C LEU A 103 2.09 -10.50 9.75
N ILE A 104 2.95 -9.49 9.71
CA ILE A 104 2.78 -8.28 8.88
C ILE A 104 2.72 -8.68 7.39
N ASP A 105 3.67 -9.49 6.90
CA ASP A 105 3.68 -9.98 5.53
C ASP A 105 2.39 -10.73 5.16
N LEU A 106 1.90 -11.58 6.08
CA LEU A 106 0.68 -12.35 5.85
C LEU A 106 -0.59 -11.49 5.86
N LEU A 107 -0.63 -10.38 6.60
CA LEU A 107 -1.77 -9.45 6.61
C LEU A 107 -1.69 -8.36 5.56
N SER A 108 -0.51 -8.06 5.02
CA SER A 108 -0.30 -7.08 3.95
C SER A 108 -0.73 -7.59 2.58
N GLN A 109 -0.73 -8.91 2.38
CA GLN A 109 -1.12 -9.56 1.12
C GLN A 109 -2.55 -10.13 1.18
N LEU A 110 -3.41 -9.73 0.25
CA LEU A 110 -4.83 -10.16 0.23
C LEU A 110 -5.07 -11.69 0.24
N PRO A 111 -4.29 -12.54 -0.49
CA PRO A 111 -4.51 -13.99 -0.53
C PRO A 111 -4.42 -14.68 0.84
N THR A 112 -3.50 -14.24 1.69
CA THR A 112 -3.26 -14.77 3.04
C THR A 112 -4.11 -14.06 4.09
N ARG A 113 -4.21 -12.73 3.99
CA ARG A 113 -4.99 -11.88 4.89
C ARG A 113 -6.42 -12.38 5.06
N ARG A 114 -7.08 -12.73 3.96
CA ARG A 114 -8.51 -13.06 3.87
C ARG A 114 -9.01 -14.04 4.93
N TYR A 115 -8.21 -15.05 5.27
CA TYR A 115 -8.59 -16.05 6.27
C TYR A 115 -7.76 -15.95 7.55
N LEU A 116 -6.58 -15.31 7.50
CA LEU A 116 -5.71 -15.13 8.66
C LEU A 116 -6.08 -13.95 9.56
N ARG A 117 -6.55 -12.80 9.03
CA ARG A 117 -6.94 -11.64 9.86
C ARG A 117 -8.00 -12.04 10.92
N PRO A 118 -9.03 -12.84 10.60
CA PRO A 118 -9.92 -13.40 11.61
C PRO A 118 -9.22 -14.15 12.74
N LEU A 119 -8.18 -14.94 12.44
CA LEU A 119 -7.45 -15.77 13.39
C LEU A 119 -6.51 -14.95 14.28
N VAL A 120 -5.74 -14.01 13.71
CA VAL A 120 -4.89 -13.07 14.48
C VAL A 120 -5.71 -12.29 15.50
N ALA A 121 -6.91 -11.87 15.09
CA ALA A 121 -7.85 -11.14 15.92
C ALA A 121 -8.61 -12.04 16.93
N ASP A 122 -8.80 -13.34 16.66
CA ASP A 122 -9.42 -14.32 17.59
C ASP A 122 -8.49 -14.65 18.76
N VAL A 123 -7.19 -14.77 18.47
CA VAL A 123 -6.13 -14.99 19.46
C VAL A 123 -5.74 -13.67 20.17
N ALA A 124 -6.19 -12.53 19.64
CA ALA A 124 -5.89 -11.17 20.09
C ALA A 124 -4.40 -10.87 20.22
N VAL A 125 -3.64 -11.21 19.17
CA VAL A 125 -2.17 -11.07 19.12
C VAL A 125 -1.72 -9.65 19.48
N VAL A 126 -2.30 -8.63 18.86
CA VAL A 126 -1.95 -7.22 19.11
C VAL A 126 -2.16 -6.83 20.58
N ALA A 127 -3.31 -7.18 21.16
CA ALA A 127 -3.60 -6.88 22.57
C ALA A 127 -2.61 -7.57 23.53
N LYS A 128 -2.27 -8.85 23.29
CA LYS A 128 -1.28 -9.58 24.09
C LYS A 128 0.13 -8.99 23.92
N CYS A 129 0.49 -8.57 22.72
CA CYS A 129 1.78 -7.93 22.45
C CYS A 129 1.88 -6.54 23.11
N HIS A 130 0.84 -5.70 23.03
CA HIS A 130 0.78 -4.39 23.73
C HIS A 130 0.88 -4.51 25.25
N LEU A 131 0.42 -5.62 25.82
CA LEU A 131 0.53 -5.93 27.26
C LEU A 131 1.79 -6.70 27.64
N SER A 132 2.63 -7.12 26.68
CA SER A 132 3.88 -7.83 26.95
C SER A 132 4.90 -6.95 27.67
N ALA A 133 5.82 -7.58 28.39
CA ALA A 133 6.97 -6.87 28.97
C ALA A 133 7.87 -6.28 27.87
N LEU A 134 8.08 -7.04 26.78
CA LEU A 134 8.94 -6.66 25.67
C LEU A 134 8.51 -5.35 25.00
N TYR A 135 7.21 -5.12 24.80
CA TYR A 135 6.69 -3.88 24.18
C TYR A 135 7.09 -2.60 24.93
N LYS A 136 7.27 -2.68 26.26
CA LYS A 136 7.69 -1.55 27.11
C LYS A 136 9.19 -1.52 27.40
N HIS A 137 9.93 -2.52 26.94
CA HIS A 137 11.34 -2.71 27.24
C HIS A 137 12.24 -1.99 26.23
N GLU A 138 13.37 -1.43 26.67
CA GLU A 138 14.26 -0.64 25.80
C GLU A 138 14.78 -1.46 24.60
N LYS A 139 15.13 -2.73 24.82
CA LYS A 139 15.52 -3.66 23.72
C LYS A 139 14.37 -3.93 22.74
N GLY A 140 13.12 -3.83 23.18
CA GLY A 140 11.93 -4.15 22.41
C GLY A 140 11.41 -3.01 21.55
N LYS A 141 12.16 -1.92 21.36
CA LYS A 141 11.70 -0.75 20.60
C LYS A 141 11.30 -1.08 19.15
N LEU A 142 12.06 -1.93 18.46
CA LEU A 142 11.70 -2.38 17.11
C LEU A 142 10.49 -3.32 17.15
N PHE A 143 10.44 -4.26 18.10
CA PHE A 143 9.26 -5.08 18.33
C PHE A 143 7.99 -4.24 18.54
N ALA A 144 8.04 -3.18 19.35
CA ALA A 144 6.91 -2.27 19.55
C ALA A 144 6.45 -1.60 18.26
N GLN A 145 7.39 -1.07 17.45
CA GLN A 145 7.09 -0.51 16.12
C GLN A 145 6.45 -1.54 15.18
N LEU A 146 6.88 -2.81 15.24
CA LEU A 146 6.30 -3.88 14.44
C LEU A 146 4.92 -4.31 14.96
N VAL A 147 4.66 -4.28 16.28
CA VAL A 147 3.32 -4.51 16.85
C VAL A 147 2.33 -3.43 16.41
N ASP A 148 2.76 -2.17 16.38
CA ASP A 148 1.92 -1.05 15.91
C ASP A 148 1.69 -1.13 14.39
N LEU A 149 2.69 -1.56 13.61
CA LEU A 149 2.52 -1.86 12.18
C LEU A 149 1.62 -3.06 11.92
N LEU A 150 1.69 -4.11 12.75
CA LEU A 150 0.77 -5.24 12.69
C LEU A 150 -0.66 -4.79 13.02
N GLN A 151 -0.84 -3.92 14.00
CA GLN A 151 -2.14 -3.31 14.32
C GLN A 151 -2.70 -2.52 13.14
N PHE A 152 -1.87 -1.72 12.46
CA PHE A 152 -2.25 -1.01 11.23
C PHE A 152 -2.75 -1.98 10.15
N TYR A 153 -2.00 -3.06 9.88
CA TYR A 153 -2.47 -4.06 8.90
C TYR A 153 -3.73 -4.80 9.37
N GLU A 154 -3.83 -5.23 10.63
CA GLU A 154 -5.05 -5.89 11.15
C GLU A 154 -6.30 -5.02 10.95
N LYS A 155 -6.16 -3.71 11.17
CA LYS A 155 -7.24 -2.70 11.10
C LYS A 155 -7.38 -2.03 9.71
N PHE A 156 -6.57 -2.40 8.72
CA PHE A 156 -6.54 -1.78 7.39
C PHE A 156 -7.92 -1.79 6.69
N GLU A 157 -8.29 -0.66 6.09
CA GLU A 157 -9.64 -0.33 5.57
C GLU A 157 -9.92 -1.00 4.21
N ILE A 158 -9.91 -2.33 4.19
CA ILE A 158 -10.13 -3.16 2.99
C ILE A 158 -11.14 -4.27 3.26
N ASN A 159 -11.95 -4.58 2.25
CA ASN A 159 -12.79 -5.77 2.25
C ASN A 159 -11.92 -7.01 1.99
N ASP A 160 -11.62 -7.80 3.03
CA ASP A 160 -10.83 -9.03 2.98
C ASP A 160 -11.23 -10.04 1.87
N HIS A 161 -12.50 -10.01 1.44
CA HIS A 161 -13.01 -10.96 0.44
C HIS A 161 -12.94 -10.42 -0.98
N VAL A 162 -13.29 -9.15 -1.20
CA VAL A 162 -13.32 -8.55 -2.53
C VAL A 162 -11.97 -7.91 -2.91
N GLY A 163 -11.23 -7.39 -1.93
CA GLY A 163 -10.01 -6.59 -2.13
C GLY A 163 -10.26 -5.10 -2.35
N THR A 164 -11.51 -4.65 -2.32
CA THR A 164 -11.88 -3.24 -2.45
C THR A 164 -11.60 -2.47 -1.16
N GLN A 165 -11.09 -1.24 -1.28
CA GLN A 165 -11.02 -0.30 -0.16
C GLN A 165 -12.42 -0.04 0.42
N LEU A 166 -12.51 0.15 1.73
CA LEU A 166 -13.71 0.63 2.41
C LEU A 166 -13.73 2.16 2.37
N THR A 167 -14.89 2.75 2.08
CA THR A 167 -15.08 4.20 2.13
C THR A 167 -15.11 4.72 3.58
N ASP A 168 -14.77 6.00 3.79
CA ASP A 168 -14.85 6.65 5.11
C ASP A 168 -16.24 6.45 5.75
N ASP A 169 -17.32 6.54 4.96
CA ASP A 169 -18.69 6.31 5.40
C ASP A 169 -18.97 4.85 5.81
N GLU A 170 -18.44 3.85 5.09
CA GLU A 170 -18.57 2.43 5.47
C GLU A 170 -17.81 2.11 6.75
N VAL A 171 -16.59 2.65 6.91
CA VAL A 171 -15.78 2.52 8.13
C VAL A 171 -16.51 3.15 9.32
N LEU A 172 -17.04 4.37 9.13
CA LEU A 172 -17.76 5.11 10.16
C LEU A 172 -19.07 4.40 10.54
N GLN A 173 -19.86 3.95 9.56
CA GLN A 173 -21.11 3.21 9.79
C GLN A 173 -20.85 1.91 10.55
N SER A 174 -19.83 1.13 10.14
CA SER A 174 -19.42 -0.10 10.84
C SER A 174 -19.01 0.16 12.30
N HIS A 175 -18.29 1.25 12.57
CA HIS A 175 -17.95 1.69 13.93
C HIS A 175 -19.21 2.00 14.76
N TYR A 176 -20.18 2.75 14.19
CA TYR A 176 -21.44 3.09 14.85
C TYR A 176 -22.33 1.87 15.11
N ASP A 177 -22.54 1.00 14.11
CA ASP A 177 -23.38 -0.22 14.24
C ASP A 177 -22.86 -1.16 15.32
N ARG A 178 -21.52 -1.34 15.38
CA ARG A 178 -20.83 -2.11 16.42
C ARG A 178 -21.06 -1.51 17.81
N PHE A 179 -20.91 -0.19 17.96
CA PHE A 179 -21.16 0.49 19.23
C PHE A 179 -22.64 0.43 19.65
N GLN A 180 -23.57 0.69 18.74
CA GLN A 180 -24.99 0.64 19.01
C GLN A 180 -25.43 -0.76 19.44
N SER A 181 -24.90 -1.81 18.79
CA SER A 181 -25.11 -3.21 19.18
C SER A 181 -24.63 -3.49 20.60
N PHE A 182 -23.44 -2.97 20.98
CA PHE A 182 -22.92 -3.09 22.35
C PHE A 182 -23.74 -2.29 23.36
N GLN A 183 -24.18 -1.07 23.04
CA GLN A 183 -25.04 -0.27 23.92
C GLN A 183 -26.40 -0.93 24.14
N LEU A 184 -27.02 -1.51 23.11
CA LEU A 184 -28.27 -2.28 23.22
C LEU A 184 -28.09 -3.53 24.11
N LEU A 185 -26.98 -4.27 23.93
CA LEU A 185 -26.62 -5.40 24.79
C LEU A 185 -26.43 -4.96 26.25
N ALA A 186 -25.64 -3.91 26.49
CA ALA A 186 -25.36 -3.36 27.80
C ALA A 186 -26.67 -2.90 28.50
N PHE A 187 -27.52 -2.14 27.81
CA PHE A 187 -28.82 -1.69 28.32
C PHE A 187 -29.72 -2.86 28.75
N LYS A 188 -29.79 -3.91 27.92
CA LYS A 188 -30.72 -5.04 28.10
C LYS A 188 -30.20 -6.11 29.07
N LYS A 189 -28.89 -6.28 29.20
CA LYS A 189 -28.27 -7.43 29.90
C LYS A 189 -27.27 -7.07 31.00
N ILE A 190 -26.83 -5.81 31.12
CA ILE A 190 -25.78 -5.41 32.07
C ILE A 190 -26.18 -4.09 32.76
N PRO A 191 -27.02 -4.12 33.80
CA PRO A 191 -27.50 -2.91 34.48
C PRO A 191 -26.39 -1.98 34.98
N LYS A 192 -25.22 -2.53 35.34
CA LYS A 192 -24.03 -1.78 35.76
C LYS A 192 -23.44 -0.88 34.66
N LEU A 193 -23.66 -1.21 33.38
CA LEU A 193 -23.25 -0.42 32.23
C LEU A 193 -24.35 0.52 31.70
N ARG A 194 -25.47 0.71 32.42
CA ARG A 194 -26.60 1.53 31.93
C ARG A 194 -26.21 2.99 31.61
N GLU A 195 -25.24 3.56 32.33
CA GLU A 195 -24.64 4.86 31.96
C GLU A 195 -23.95 4.85 30.59
N LEU A 196 -23.16 3.81 30.30
CA LEU A 196 -22.45 3.66 29.03
C LEU A 196 -23.44 3.40 27.88
N ALA A 197 -24.47 2.61 28.15
CA ALA A 197 -25.51 2.27 27.19
C ALA A 197 -26.40 3.47 26.76
N LEU A 198 -26.40 4.56 27.55
CA LEU A 198 -27.14 5.80 27.28
C LEU A 198 -26.23 6.97 26.89
N ALA A 199 -24.90 6.79 26.89
CA ALA A 199 -23.96 7.83 26.50
C ALA A 199 -23.95 8.04 24.97
N ASN A 200 -23.60 9.24 24.52
CA ASN A 200 -23.27 9.46 23.11
C ASN A 200 -21.96 8.74 22.77
N ILE A 201 -21.89 8.12 21.59
CA ILE A 201 -20.73 7.30 21.18
C ILE A 201 -19.42 8.11 21.19
N GLY A 202 -19.46 9.39 20.81
CA GLY A 202 -18.30 10.30 20.89
C GLY A 202 -17.75 10.59 22.29
N ALA A 203 -18.45 10.18 23.37
CA ALA A 203 -17.96 10.27 24.75
C ALA A 203 -17.51 8.91 25.32
N ILE A 204 -17.62 7.82 24.55
CA ILE A 204 -17.22 6.47 24.95
C ILE A 204 -16.36 5.73 23.91
N ASN A 205 -16.09 6.33 22.75
CA ASN A 205 -15.23 5.78 21.71
C ASN A 205 -13.75 6.14 21.87
N LYS A 206 -13.40 6.96 22.86
CA LYS A 206 -12.00 7.20 23.24
C LYS A 206 -11.49 6.12 24.19
N ARG A 207 -10.24 5.72 23.97
CA ARG A 207 -9.50 4.67 24.68
C ARG A 207 -9.61 4.79 26.22
N ALA A 208 -9.34 5.98 26.75
CA ALA A 208 -9.37 6.27 28.19
C ALA A 208 -10.80 6.26 28.78
N ASP A 209 -11.78 6.84 28.07
CA ASP A 209 -13.16 6.94 28.54
C ASP A 209 -13.86 5.58 28.60
N LEU A 210 -13.61 4.73 27.59
CA LEU A 210 -14.11 3.36 27.56
C LEU A 210 -13.49 2.51 28.68
N SER A 211 -12.17 2.54 28.83
CA SER A 211 -11.45 1.84 29.90
C SER A 211 -11.99 2.21 31.28
N LYS A 212 -12.17 3.51 31.55
CA LYS A 212 -12.74 4.04 32.80
C LYS A 212 -14.19 3.63 33.06
N LYS A 213 -14.98 3.33 32.02
CA LYS A 213 -16.35 2.83 32.17
C LYS A 213 -16.37 1.30 32.37
N LEU A 214 -15.47 0.56 31.73
CA LEU A 214 -15.34 -0.89 31.86
C LEU A 214 -14.77 -1.29 33.23
N SER A 215 -13.83 -0.53 33.79
CA SER A 215 -13.26 -0.77 35.12
C SER A 215 -14.25 -0.67 36.30
N LYS A 216 -15.49 -0.21 36.05
CA LYS A 216 -16.61 -0.29 37.00
C LYS A 216 -17.20 -1.71 37.13
N LEU A 217 -16.88 -2.63 36.22
CA LEU A 217 -17.37 -4.01 36.27
C LEU A 217 -16.48 -4.90 37.17
N PRO A 218 -17.08 -5.79 37.98
CA PRO A 218 -16.34 -6.89 38.59
C PRO A 218 -15.66 -7.77 37.53
N PRO A 219 -14.51 -8.41 37.84
CA PRO A 219 -13.78 -9.27 36.89
C PRO A 219 -14.65 -10.34 36.22
N MET A 220 -15.52 -10.99 36.99
CA MET A 220 -16.43 -12.04 36.50
C MET A 220 -17.48 -11.49 35.51
N ASP A 221 -18.04 -10.31 35.76
CA ASP A 221 -19.00 -9.67 34.86
C ASP A 221 -18.32 -9.21 33.55
N LEU A 222 -17.04 -8.81 33.64
CA LEU A 222 -16.24 -8.41 32.48
C LEU A 222 -15.86 -9.63 31.63
N ARG A 223 -15.46 -10.75 32.25
CA ARG A 223 -15.17 -12.02 31.58
C ARG A 223 -16.40 -12.56 30.82
N ASP A 224 -17.56 -12.61 31.47
CA ASP A 224 -18.83 -12.99 30.82
C ASP A 224 -19.25 -12.02 29.69
N LEU A 225 -18.98 -10.72 29.85
CA LEU A 225 -19.19 -9.74 28.77
C LEU A 225 -18.31 -10.04 27.54
N VAL A 226 -17.01 -10.25 27.74
CA VAL A 226 -16.04 -10.43 26.64
C VAL A 226 -16.16 -11.81 25.99
N CYS A 227 -16.17 -12.89 26.78
CA CYS A 227 -16.10 -14.27 26.28
C CYS A 227 -17.48 -14.82 25.86
N HIS A 228 -18.55 -14.57 26.62
CA HIS A 228 -19.86 -15.18 26.36
C HIS A 228 -20.83 -14.29 25.59
N LYS A 229 -20.91 -13.00 25.96
CA LYS A 229 -21.91 -12.09 25.39
C LYS A 229 -21.47 -11.44 24.08
N LEU A 230 -20.25 -10.92 24.03
CA LEU A 230 -19.66 -10.35 22.81
C LEU A 230 -18.85 -11.38 22.02
N LYS A 231 -18.32 -12.41 22.69
CA LYS A 231 -17.49 -13.48 22.11
C LYS A 231 -16.27 -12.97 21.33
N LEU A 232 -15.60 -11.97 21.88
CA LEU A 232 -14.38 -11.40 21.29
C LEU A 232 -13.18 -12.33 21.45
N ILE A 233 -13.17 -13.14 22.53
CA ILE A 233 -12.12 -14.10 22.90
C ILE A 233 -12.79 -15.40 23.36
N SER A 234 -12.10 -16.52 23.17
CA SER A 234 -12.45 -17.83 23.73
C SER A 234 -12.48 -17.81 25.27
N GLU A 235 -13.34 -18.61 25.91
CA GLU A 235 -13.34 -18.78 27.37
C GLU A 235 -12.13 -19.62 27.84
N GLU A 236 -11.64 -20.46 26.93
CA GLU A 236 -10.49 -21.35 27.09
C GLU A 236 -9.14 -20.61 26.92
N ASP A 237 -9.15 -19.31 26.56
CA ASP A 237 -7.92 -18.51 26.44
C ASP A 237 -7.24 -18.35 27.82
N PRO A 238 -5.94 -18.63 27.96
CA PRO A 238 -5.23 -18.53 29.25
C PRO A 238 -5.22 -17.13 29.86
N TRP A 239 -5.45 -16.07 29.06
CA TRP A 239 -5.51 -14.69 29.52
C TRP A 239 -6.95 -14.24 29.85
N SER A 240 -7.98 -15.10 29.67
CA SER A 240 -9.39 -14.75 29.94
C SER A 240 -9.69 -14.33 31.39
N GLU A 241 -8.85 -14.69 32.36
CA GLU A 241 -8.95 -14.24 33.76
C GLU A 241 -8.32 -12.86 34.04
N ARG A 242 -7.54 -12.31 33.08
CA ARG A 242 -6.79 -11.06 33.25
C ARG A 242 -7.65 -9.84 32.93
N VAL A 243 -8.01 -9.07 33.96
CA VAL A 243 -8.82 -7.85 33.84
C VAL A 243 -8.20 -6.82 32.90
N ASP A 244 -6.88 -6.65 32.93
CA ASP A 244 -6.15 -5.71 32.05
C ASP A 244 -6.23 -6.14 30.58
N PHE A 245 -6.11 -7.43 30.30
CA PHE A 245 -6.31 -8.00 28.96
C PHE A 245 -7.75 -7.88 28.46
N LEU A 246 -8.74 -8.21 29.31
CA LEU A 246 -10.15 -8.07 28.94
C LEU A 246 -10.54 -6.61 28.64
N ILE A 247 -9.97 -5.64 29.37
CA ILE A 247 -10.12 -4.22 29.05
C ILE A 247 -9.42 -3.88 27.74
N GLU A 248 -8.18 -4.34 27.51
CA GLU A 248 -7.43 -4.09 26.27
C GLU A 248 -8.19 -4.58 25.03
N VAL A 249 -8.70 -5.81 25.05
CA VAL A 249 -9.48 -6.40 23.96
C VAL A 249 -10.72 -5.55 23.66
N MET A 250 -11.50 -5.21 24.69
CA MET A 250 -12.67 -4.35 24.52
C MET A 250 -12.30 -3.00 23.93
N VAL A 251 -11.22 -2.40 24.44
CA VAL A 251 -10.81 -1.05 24.06
C VAL A 251 -10.28 -1.03 22.63
N SER A 252 -9.38 -1.94 22.24
CA SER A 252 -8.87 -2.08 20.87
C SER A 252 -9.97 -2.41 19.85
N PHE A 253 -11.00 -3.16 20.27
CA PHE A 253 -12.14 -3.50 19.41
C PHE A 253 -13.12 -2.34 19.20
N PHE A 254 -13.35 -1.48 20.21
CA PHE A 254 -14.36 -0.42 20.14
C PHE A 254 -13.78 0.99 19.87
N GLU A 255 -12.51 1.27 20.12
CA GLU A 255 -11.93 2.62 19.98
C GLU A 255 -12.18 3.24 18.57
N LYS A 256 -12.40 4.57 18.52
CA LYS A 256 -12.42 5.29 17.23
C LYS A 256 -10.99 5.30 16.70
N GLN A 257 -10.83 4.72 15.52
CA GLN A 257 -9.57 4.78 14.78
C GLN A 257 -9.53 6.10 14.00
N GLN A 258 -8.32 6.61 13.80
CA GLN A 258 -8.08 7.65 12.79
C GLN A 258 -8.17 6.98 11.42
N SER A 259 -8.80 7.62 10.43
CA SER A 259 -8.79 7.06 9.07
C SER A 259 -7.36 7.08 8.52
N GLN A 260 -7.07 6.28 7.50
CA GLN A 260 -5.73 6.31 6.88
C GLN A 260 -5.35 7.73 6.43
N LYS A 261 -6.31 8.47 5.88
CA LYS A 261 -6.15 9.87 5.47
C LYS A 261 -5.80 10.79 6.63
N GLU A 262 -6.46 10.65 7.79
CA GLU A 262 -6.11 11.40 9.01
C GLU A 262 -4.70 11.05 9.50
N ALA A 263 -4.34 9.77 9.53
CA ALA A 263 -3.04 9.29 9.99
C ALA A 263 -1.87 9.73 9.08
N ILE A 264 -2.02 9.62 7.75
CA ILE A 264 -1.02 10.04 6.77
C ILE A 264 -0.78 11.55 6.84
N ASN A 265 -1.85 12.35 6.97
CA ASN A 265 -1.73 13.79 7.12
C ASN A 265 -1.10 14.21 8.48
N ALA A 266 -1.01 13.29 9.45
CA ALA A 266 -0.30 13.48 10.71
C ALA A 266 1.15 12.93 10.72
N LEU A 267 1.64 12.31 9.63
CA LEU A 267 3.01 11.80 9.56
C LEU A 267 4.04 12.94 9.33
N PRO A 268 5.09 13.05 10.16
CA PRO A 268 6.16 14.02 9.95
C PRO A 268 7.04 13.64 8.75
N LEU A 269 7.28 14.59 7.83
CA LEU A 269 7.89 14.34 6.52
C LEU A 269 9.44 14.16 6.52
N TYR A 270 10.12 14.14 7.68
CA TYR A 270 11.57 14.42 7.77
C TYR A 270 12.41 13.35 8.52
N PRO A 271 13.32 12.62 7.83
CA PRO A 271 14.32 11.72 8.44
C PRO A 271 15.80 12.21 8.35
N ASN A 272 16.71 11.56 9.09
CA ASN A 272 18.15 11.85 9.26
C ASN A 272 19.03 10.62 8.85
N GLU A 273 20.37 10.59 8.81
CA GLU A 273 21.46 11.57 9.06
C GLU A 273 22.79 11.09 8.38
N GLN A 274 23.76 11.99 8.09
CA GLN A 274 25.25 11.83 8.21
C GLN A 274 26.09 12.74 7.24
N ILE A 275 26.81 13.69 7.84
CA ILE A 275 28.22 14.13 7.54
C ILE A 275 28.49 15.01 6.26
N THR A 276 29.71 15.57 6.04
CA THR A 276 30.20 16.95 6.40
C THR A 276 31.35 17.40 5.44
N TYR A 277 31.81 18.67 5.56
CA TYR A 277 33.14 19.26 5.18
C TYR A 277 33.33 19.93 3.79
N LYS A 278 34.13 21.03 3.64
CA LYS A 278 34.26 22.22 4.53
C LYS A 278 34.65 23.58 3.88
N ALA A 279 35.26 23.66 2.68
CA ALA A 279 35.51 24.95 1.98
C ALA A 279 34.47 25.23 0.87
N GLN A 280 34.16 24.18 0.10
CA GLN A 280 32.97 24.09 -0.75
C GLN A 280 31.70 24.52 -0.01
N ILE A 281 31.62 24.22 1.29
CA ILE A 281 30.57 24.65 2.22
C ILE A 281 30.20 26.14 2.07
N ARG A 282 31.14 27.10 2.05
CA ARG A 282 30.75 28.54 1.94
C ARG A 282 30.06 28.84 0.61
N SER A 283 30.52 28.23 -0.48
CA SER A 283 29.86 28.34 -1.79
C SER A 283 28.49 27.66 -1.79
N GLU A 284 28.35 26.52 -1.12
CA GLU A 284 27.09 25.76 -1.04
C GLU A 284 26.04 26.42 -0.14
N TRP A 285 26.43 27.06 0.98
CA TRP A 285 25.50 27.86 1.80
C TRP A 285 25.10 29.18 1.11
N ASN A 286 25.93 29.70 0.20
CA ASN A 286 25.53 30.79 -0.72
C ASN A 286 24.65 30.30 -1.90
N ALA A 287 24.58 28.98 -2.15
CA ALA A 287 23.85 28.38 -3.27
C ALA A 287 22.42 27.92 -2.91
N PHE A 288 21.91 28.37 -1.77
CA PHE A 288 20.54 28.15 -1.34
C PHE A 288 19.51 28.65 -2.35
N LYS A 289 18.46 27.87 -2.51
CA LYS A 289 17.30 28.16 -3.35
C LYS A 289 16.03 28.25 -2.52
N GLU A 290 15.03 28.88 -3.10
CA GLU A 290 13.65 28.67 -2.67
C GLU A 290 13.32 27.17 -2.68
N HIS A 291 12.52 26.72 -1.72
CA HIS A 291 12.15 25.31 -1.48
C HIS A 291 13.28 24.36 -1.01
N ASP A 292 14.52 24.84 -0.80
CA ASP A 292 15.54 24.01 -0.16
C ASP A 292 15.15 23.71 1.30
N VAL A 293 15.17 22.43 1.68
CA VAL A 293 14.89 21.99 3.06
C VAL A 293 16.12 22.12 3.95
N LEU A 294 15.94 22.75 5.10
CA LEU A 294 16.90 22.90 6.20
C LEU A 294 16.37 22.27 7.50
N PHE A 295 17.26 22.11 8.47
CA PHE A 295 16.97 21.56 9.78
C PHE A 295 17.47 22.52 10.87
N LEU A 296 16.61 22.84 11.82
CA LEU A 296 16.89 23.61 13.03
C LEU A 296 17.14 22.63 14.18
N LEU A 297 18.23 22.80 14.92
CA LEU A 297 18.63 21.92 16.02
C LEU A 297 18.93 22.72 17.29
N SER A 298 18.57 22.13 18.43
CA SER A 298 18.90 22.63 19.78
C SER A 298 19.80 21.61 20.47
N ILE A 299 21.08 21.96 20.64
CA ILE A 299 22.08 21.11 21.31
C ILE A 299 22.54 21.77 22.61
N HIS A 300 22.31 21.10 23.73
CA HIS A 300 22.73 21.49 25.08
C HIS A 300 23.63 20.38 25.66
N PRO A 301 24.96 20.46 25.49
CA PRO A 301 25.87 19.40 25.91
C PRO A 301 25.88 19.24 27.43
N SER A 302 25.83 17.99 27.91
CA SER A 302 26.08 17.68 29.32
C SER A 302 27.56 17.93 29.64
N PHE A 303 27.83 18.73 30.68
CA PHE A 303 29.20 19.09 31.06
C PHE A 303 30.00 17.96 31.73
N GLU A 304 29.33 16.88 32.15
CA GLU A 304 30.01 15.68 32.65
C GLU A 304 30.47 14.82 31.47
N PRO A 305 31.78 14.56 31.31
CA PRO A 305 32.28 13.71 30.25
C PRO A 305 31.92 12.25 30.51
N LEU A 306 31.09 11.67 29.64
CA LEU A 306 30.83 10.24 29.59
C LEU A 306 32.15 9.46 29.58
N SER A 307 32.26 8.41 30.39
CA SER A 307 33.41 7.50 30.36
C SER A 307 33.52 6.81 28.98
N ALA A 308 34.69 6.25 28.67
CA ALA A 308 34.92 5.60 27.38
C ALA A 308 33.93 4.46 27.08
N GLU A 309 33.45 3.75 28.11
CA GLU A 309 32.44 2.68 27.96
C GLU A 309 31.01 3.22 27.80
N GLU A 310 30.69 4.35 28.45
CA GLU A 310 29.38 5.01 28.30
C GLU A 310 29.28 5.71 26.94
N ALA A 311 30.33 6.42 26.51
CA ALA A 311 30.38 7.08 25.20
C ALA A 311 30.30 6.10 24.02
N ALA A 312 30.72 4.85 24.21
CA ALA A 312 30.60 3.78 23.22
C ALA A 312 29.18 3.17 23.14
N LYS A 313 28.37 3.31 24.20
CA LYS A 313 26.97 2.84 24.28
C LYS A 313 25.93 3.96 24.10
N ALA A 314 26.34 5.21 24.29
CA ALA A 314 25.48 6.38 24.20
C ALA A 314 25.00 6.63 22.77
N SER A 315 23.70 6.90 22.63
CA SER A 315 23.11 7.37 21.39
C SER A 315 23.64 8.75 20.99
N VAL A 316 23.54 9.10 19.70
CA VAL A 316 23.96 10.42 19.19
C VAL A 316 23.34 11.59 19.98
N PRO A 317 22.04 11.57 20.36
CA PRO A 317 21.47 12.62 21.18
C PRO A 317 22.09 12.72 22.59
N GLN A 318 22.32 11.59 23.26
CA GLN A 318 22.97 11.58 24.59
C GLN A 318 24.42 12.08 24.53
N ARG A 319 25.18 11.69 23.50
CA ARG A 319 26.58 12.07 23.35
C ARG A 319 26.78 13.55 22.98
N LEU A 320 25.84 14.15 22.26
CA LEU A 320 25.91 15.56 21.85
C LEU A 320 25.13 16.50 22.77
N GLY A 321 24.13 15.99 23.49
CA GLY A 321 23.11 16.82 24.16
C GLY A 321 22.05 17.35 23.20
N LEU A 322 21.76 16.64 22.10
CA LEU A 322 20.71 17.04 21.15
C LEU A 322 19.33 16.87 21.80
N GLN A 323 18.61 17.98 21.96
CA GLN A 323 17.28 18.01 22.54
C GLN A 323 16.18 18.07 21.48
N ASN A 324 16.30 19.00 20.52
CA ASN A 324 15.27 19.27 19.52
C ASN A 324 15.86 19.26 18.10
N VAL A 325 15.06 18.77 17.14
CA VAL A 325 15.27 18.90 15.69
C VAL A 325 13.95 19.28 15.05
N ARG A 326 13.92 20.25 14.15
CA ARG A 326 12.75 20.63 13.33
C ARG A 326 13.14 20.85 11.88
N GLY A 327 12.31 20.40 10.94
CA GLY A 327 12.44 20.71 9.52
C GLY A 327 11.88 22.10 9.20
N CYS A 328 12.48 22.77 8.22
CA CYS A 328 11.99 24.03 7.67
C CYS A 328 12.38 24.18 6.19
N GLU A 329 11.70 25.06 5.46
CA GLU A 329 11.87 25.25 4.02
C GLU A 329 12.22 26.71 3.71
N ILE A 330 13.22 26.95 2.86
CA ILE A 330 13.63 28.33 2.51
C ILE A 330 12.58 29.03 1.66
N ILE A 331 12.16 30.22 2.11
CA ILE A 331 11.38 31.19 1.35
C ILE A 331 12.32 32.24 0.73
N GLU A 332 13.10 32.94 1.57
CA GLU A 332 14.01 34.00 1.14
C GLU A 332 15.39 33.87 1.78
N VAL A 333 16.43 34.28 1.05
CA VAL A 333 17.81 34.39 1.55
C VAL A 333 18.33 35.79 1.26
N ARG A 334 18.84 36.49 2.28
CA ARG A 334 19.39 37.84 2.16
C ARG A 334 20.83 37.90 2.67
N ASP A 335 21.66 38.74 2.05
CA ASP A 335 23.02 39.01 2.50
C ASP A 335 23.06 40.01 3.68
N GLU A 336 24.27 40.34 4.13
CA GLU A 336 24.51 41.21 5.30
C GLU A 336 24.02 42.66 5.08
N GLU A 337 23.89 43.12 3.83
CA GLU A 337 23.29 44.42 3.49
C GLU A 337 21.77 44.32 3.24
N GLY A 338 21.17 43.14 3.39
CA GLY A 338 19.73 42.89 3.15
C GLY A 338 19.37 42.57 1.69
N THR A 339 20.37 42.43 0.81
CA THR A 339 20.18 42.15 -0.62
C THR A 339 19.65 40.72 -0.81
N LEU A 340 18.57 40.56 -1.56
CA LEU A 340 17.97 39.25 -1.85
C LEU A 340 18.89 38.42 -2.77
N MET A 341 19.16 37.17 -2.38
CA MET A 341 20.10 36.27 -3.04
C MET A 341 19.43 35.23 -3.94
N ASN A 342 18.18 34.84 -3.65
CA ASN A 342 17.46 33.74 -4.29
C ASN A 342 16.28 34.20 -5.19
N ASP A 343 16.34 35.41 -5.76
CA ASP A 343 15.22 35.99 -6.53
C ASP A 343 14.88 35.22 -7.82
N PHE A 344 13.85 34.38 -7.75
CA PHE A 344 13.23 33.74 -8.92
C PHE A 344 12.07 34.54 -9.54
N THR A 345 11.71 35.70 -8.98
CA THR A 345 10.64 36.56 -9.53
C THR A 345 11.03 37.29 -10.83
N GLY A 346 12.27 37.11 -11.29
CA GLY A 346 12.80 37.67 -12.52
C GLY A 346 13.14 39.17 -12.44
N ARG A 347 13.14 39.76 -11.25
CA ARG A 347 13.44 41.19 -11.06
C ARG A 347 14.93 41.47 -11.15
N ILE A 348 15.78 40.56 -10.69
CA ILE A 348 17.23 40.61 -10.89
C ILE A 348 17.60 39.80 -12.15
N LYS A 349 18.18 40.47 -13.15
CA LYS A 349 18.72 39.78 -14.33
C LYS A 349 19.99 39.00 -13.95
N ARG A 350 20.26 37.90 -14.65
CA ARG A 350 21.46 37.07 -14.43
C ARG A 350 22.78 37.85 -14.56
N ASP A 351 22.76 38.92 -15.37
CA ASP A 351 23.88 39.82 -15.64
C ASP A 351 24.11 40.86 -14.52
N GLU A 352 23.12 41.04 -13.63
CA GLU A 352 23.15 41.99 -12.50
C GLU A 352 23.50 41.29 -11.17
N TRP A 353 23.69 39.96 -11.18
CA TRP A 353 24.03 39.17 -10.01
C TRP A 353 25.39 39.56 -9.44
N LYS A 354 25.39 40.07 -8.20
CA LYS A 354 26.61 40.42 -7.45
C LYS A 354 26.92 39.31 -6.44
N PRO A 355 28.21 39.02 -6.18
CA PRO A 355 28.57 38.10 -5.12
C PRO A 355 28.04 38.63 -3.77
N PRO A 356 27.43 37.77 -2.94
CA PRO A 356 26.74 38.20 -1.73
C PRO A 356 27.73 38.75 -0.71
N LYS A 357 27.47 39.95 -0.19
CA LYS A 357 28.43 40.70 0.62
C LYS A 357 28.48 40.20 2.07
N GLY A 358 29.60 40.51 2.72
CA GLY A 358 29.82 40.16 4.12
C GLY A 358 29.86 38.64 4.37
N GLU A 359 29.70 38.28 5.63
CA GLU A 359 29.74 36.89 6.10
C GLU A 359 28.39 36.43 6.68
N LEU A 360 27.51 37.37 7.04
CA LEU A 360 26.19 37.08 7.61
C LEU A 360 25.14 36.81 6.52
N ARG A 361 24.24 35.86 6.79
CA ARG A 361 23.10 35.50 5.92
C ARG A 361 21.83 35.44 6.75
N ASN A 362 20.78 36.11 6.28
CA ASN A 362 19.45 36.04 6.87
C ASN A 362 18.59 35.11 6.01
N VAL A 363 18.01 34.07 6.61
CA VAL A 363 17.19 33.08 5.90
C VAL A 363 15.78 33.09 6.49
N THR A 364 14.80 33.46 5.67
CA THR A 364 13.37 33.36 6.01
C THR A 364 12.89 31.96 5.65
N VAL A 365 12.31 31.24 6.60
CA VAL A 365 11.87 29.84 6.42
C VAL A 365 10.40 29.63 6.77
N ALA A 366 9.75 28.70 6.06
CA ALA A 366 8.48 28.12 6.46
C ALA A 366 8.73 26.95 7.43
N LEU A 367 7.92 26.85 8.47
CA LEU A 367 7.91 25.74 9.43
C LEU A 367 6.77 24.78 9.12
N ASP A 368 6.96 23.50 9.45
CA ASP A 368 5.88 22.51 9.36
C ASP A 368 4.73 22.86 10.33
N THR A 369 3.53 23.04 9.79
CA THR A 369 2.37 23.55 10.54
C THR A 369 1.79 22.52 11.50
N ALA A 370 1.87 21.22 11.18
CA ALA A 370 1.40 20.16 12.06
C ALA A 370 2.34 20.01 13.26
N GLN A 371 3.65 20.00 13.03
CA GLN A 371 4.66 19.98 14.07
C GLN A 371 4.59 21.23 14.97
N TYR A 372 4.39 22.42 14.38
CA TYR A 372 4.19 23.66 15.13
C TYR A 372 2.94 23.62 16.01
N HIS A 373 1.83 23.08 15.50
CA HIS A 373 0.62 22.91 16.29
C HIS A 373 0.80 21.92 17.45
N MET A 374 1.50 20.80 17.21
CA MET A 374 1.84 19.82 18.26
C MET A 374 2.72 20.44 19.36
N ASP A 375 3.75 21.19 18.97
CA ASP A 375 4.68 21.82 19.92
C ASP A 375 3.98 22.88 20.78
N VAL A 376 3.24 23.81 20.16
CA VAL A 376 2.48 24.84 20.88
C VAL A 376 1.41 24.23 21.80
N SER A 377 0.74 23.15 21.37
CA SER A 377 -0.24 22.45 22.21
C SER A 377 0.42 21.74 23.40
N ASN A 378 1.60 21.12 23.21
CA ASN A 378 2.38 20.53 24.31
C ASN A 378 2.85 21.60 25.31
N ILE A 379 3.27 22.78 24.85
CA ILE A 379 3.61 23.92 25.72
C ILE A 379 2.39 24.33 26.55
N ALA A 380 1.23 24.52 25.92
CA ALA A 380 0.01 24.98 26.57
C ALA A 380 -0.61 23.96 27.54
N GLU A 381 -0.65 22.67 27.18
CA GLU A 381 -1.32 21.63 27.98
C GLU A 381 -0.41 20.98 29.03
N LYS A 382 0.89 20.87 28.75
CA LYS A 382 1.84 20.09 29.57
C LYS A 382 2.94 20.95 30.19
N GLY A 383 2.98 22.25 29.90
CA GLY A 383 4.02 23.15 30.40
C GLY A 383 5.41 22.82 29.84
N ALA A 384 5.47 22.28 28.61
CA ALA A 384 6.74 21.99 27.94
C ALA A 384 7.53 23.28 27.61
N ASP A 385 8.85 23.16 27.49
CA ASP A 385 9.72 24.29 27.14
C ASP A 385 9.46 24.82 25.72
N ASP A 386 9.72 26.11 25.50
CA ASP A 386 9.63 26.72 24.18
C ASP A 386 10.74 26.21 23.24
N VAL A 387 10.39 25.20 22.45
CA VAL A 387 11.26 24.62 21.42
C VAL A 387 11.84 25.69 20.49
N TYR A 388 11.06 26.69 20.09
CA TYR A 388 11.44 27.65 19.05
C TYR A 388 12.48 28.67 19.52
N GLY A 389 12.48 29.01 20.81
CA GLY A 389 13.53 29.81 21.44
C GLY A 389 14.87 29.08 21.67
N THR A 390 14.94 27.75 21.48
CA THR A 390 16.13 26.95 21.86
C THR A 390 17.10 26.63 20.72
N PHE A 391 16.75 26.90 19.46
CA PHE A 391 17.59 26.50 18.32
C PHE A 391 18.92 27.25 18.31
N ASN A 392 20.02 26.51 18.19
CA ASN A 392 21.37 27.05 18.18
C ASN A 392 22.25 26.53 17.03
N ILE A 393 21.75 25.59 16.22
CA ILE A 393 22.42 25.05 15.04
C ILE A 393 21.44 24.98 13.86
N LEU A 394 21.91 25.40 12.68
CA LEU A 394 21.23 25.23 11.40
C LEU A 394 22.00 24.21 10.55
N MET A 395 21.30 23.24 9.97
CA MET A 395 21.85 22.15 9.16
C MET A 395 21.15 22.09 7.79
N ARG A 396 21.89 21.69 6.74
CA ARG A 396 21.37 21.48 5.39
C ARG A 396 21.81 20.13 4.83
N ARG A 397 21.07 19.61 3.85
CA ARG A 397 21.44 18.41 3.06
C ARG A 397 21.94 18.81 1.66
N LYS A 398 22.43 17.85 0.87
CA LYS A 398 22.77 18.08 -0.54
C LYS A 398 21.49 18.12 -1.39
N PRO A 399 21.26 19.13 -2.26
CA PRO A 399 19.99 19.26 -2.99
C PRO A 399 19.53 18.01 -3.76
N LYS A 400 20.44 17.30 -4.46
CA LYS A 400 20.12 16.05 -5.18
C LYS A 400 19.62 14.90 -4.26
N GLU A 401 19.94 14.98 -2.97
CA GLU A 401 19.58 14.03 -1.91
C GLU A 401 18.49 14.62 -0.98
N ASN A 402 17.90 15.78 -1.34
CA ASN A 402 16.98 16.58 -0.51
C ASN A 402 15.54 16.62 -1.05
N ASN A 403 15.23 15.87 -2.12
CA ASN A 403 13.91 15.86 -2.76
C ASN A 403 12.82 15.09 -1.97
N PHE A 404 13.15 14.49 -0.83
CA PHE A 404 12.24 13.62 -0.09
C PHE A 404 10.96 14.34 0.36
N LYS A 405 11.03 15.64 0.72
CA LYS A 405 9.85 16.43 1.06
C LYS A 405 8.88 16.49 -0.13
N ALA A 406 9.35 16.96 -1.29
CA ALA A 406 8.54 17.05 -2.50
C ALA A 406 7.98 15.68 -2.96
N ILE A 407 8.74 14.59 -2.79
CA ILE A 407 8.27 13.24 -3.10
C ILE A 407 7.18 12.80 -2.10
N LEU A 408 7.39 12.99 -0.79
CA LEU A 408 6.40 12.62 0.23
C LEU A 408 5.14 13.51 0.17
N GLU A 409 5.27 14.78 -0.19
CA GLU A 409 4.13 15.65 -0.49
C GLU A 409 3.39 15.15 -1.73
N SER A 410 4.08 14.84 -2.83
CA SER A 410 3.43 14.24 -4.01
C SER A 410 2.71 12.93 -3.71
N ILE A 411 3.28 12.08 -2.84
CA ILE A 411 2.64 10.83 -2.38
C ILE A 411 1.42 11.15 -1.51
N ARG A 412 1.55 12.04 -0.52
CA ARG A 412 0.46 12.45 0.37
C ARG A 412 -0.69 13.08 -0.42
N ASP A 413 -0.39 13.90 -1.40
CA ASP A 413 -1.37 14.59 -2.23
C ASP A 413 -2.08 13.57 -3.14
N LEU A 414 -1.34 12.63 -3.76
CA LEU A 414 -1.92 11.49 -4.49
C LEU A 414 -2.80 10.58 -3.61
N MET A 415 -2.48 10.43 -2.32
CA MET A 415 -3.31 9.70 -1.34
C MET A 415 -4.51 10.51 -0.83
N ASN A 416 -4.49 11.84 -0.99
CA ASN A 416 -5.61 12.72 -0.65
C ASN A 416 -6.60 12.91 -1.80
N GLU A 417 -6.16 12.73 -3.05
CA GLU A 417 -6.96 12.73 -4.27
C GLU A 417 -7.61 11.37 -4.57
N TYR A 418 -8.64 11.37 -5.43
CA TYR A 418 -9.19 10.14 -6.01
C TYR A 418 -8.24 9.65 -7.11
N CYS A 419 -7.40 8.66 -6.79
CA CYS A 419 -6.42 8.12 -7.74
C CYS A 419 -7.12 7.40 -8.92
N ILE A 420 -7.22 8.07 -10.06
CA ILE A 420 -7.84 7.54 -11.30
C ILE A 420 -6.86 6.62 -12.04
N VAL A 421 -6.65 5.41 -11.51
CA VAL A 421 -6.03 4.31 -12.27
C VAL A 421 -7.13 3.64 -13.10
N PRO A 422 -6.98 3.49 -14.43
CA PRO A 422 -7.97 2.80 -15.25
C PRO A 422 -8.26 1.37 -14.77
N ASP A 423 -9.52 0.96 -14.75
CA ASP A 423 -9.97 -0.33 -14.16
C ASP A 423 -9.22 -1.56 -14.71
N TRP A 424 -8.87 -1.54 -16.00
CA TRP A 424 -8.13 -2.61 -16.68
C TRP A 424 -6.66 -2.71 -16.20
N LEU A 425 -6.09 -1.61 -15.70
CA LEU A 425 -4.74 -1.54 -15.16
C LEU A 425 -4.72 -1.76 -13.65
N HIS A 426 -5.78 -1.36 -12.93
CA HIS A 426 -5.84 -1.35 -11.46
C HIS A 426 -5.36 -2.66 -10.81
N ASN A 427 -5.93 -3.80 -11.22
CA ASN A 427 -5.55 -5.10 -10.66
C ASN A 427 -4.10 -5.49 -11.02
N VAL A 428 -3.67 -5.26 -12.26
CA VAL A 428 -2.32 -5.60 -12.74
C VAL A 428 -1.26 -4.75 -12.04
N PHE A 429 -1.54 -3.46 -11.81
CA PHE A 429 -0.70 -2.53 -11.07
C PHE A 429 -0.52 -2.94 -9.61
N LEU A 430 -1.59 -3.43 -8.97
CA LEU A 430 -1.55 -3.99 -7.61
C LEU A 430 -0.96 -5.42 -7.54
N GLY A 431 -0.56 -6.01 -8.67
CA GLY A 431 0.02 -7.37 -8.73
C GLY A 431 -1.02 -8.50 -8.61
N TYR A 432 -2.31 -8.21 -8.79
CA TYR A 432 -3.41 -9.17 -8.68
C TYR A 432 -3.96 -9.63 -10.04
N GLY A 433 -4.45 -10.87 -10.08
CA GLY A 433 -5.15 -11.41 -11.24
C GLY A 433 -4.22 -11.95 -12.34
N ASN A 434 -4.65 -11.86 -13.59
CA ASN A 434 -3.88 -12.31 -14.74
C ASN A 434 -2.93 -11.19 -15.22
N PRO A 435 -1.60 -11.37 -15.25
CA PRO A 435 -0.66 -10.36 -15.77
C PRO A 435 -0.97 -9.93 -17.22
N SER A 436 -1.52 -10.84 -18.03
CA SER A 436 -1.95 -10.56 -19.40
C SER A 436 -3.31 -9.86 -19.50
N ALA A 437 -4.00 -9.52 -18.40
CA ALA A 437 -5.28 -8.81 -18.45
C ALA A 437 -5.14 -7.43 -19.10
N ALA A 438 -4.03 -6.74 -18.85
CA ALA A 438 -3.69 -5.45 -19.47
C ALA A 438 -3.06 -5.59 -20.88
N GLN A 439 -3.01 -6.79 -21.47
CA GLN A 439 -2.54 -6.96 -22.85
C GLN A 439 -3.60 -6.47 -23.83
N TRP A 440 -3.21 -5.68 -24.85
CA TRP A 440 -4.11 -5.11 -25.86
C TRP A 440 -5.16 -6.06 -26.47
N THR A 441 -4.84 -7.36 -26.61
CA THR A 441 -5.78 -8.38 -27.13
C THR A 441 -6.98 -8.63 -26.22
N ASN A 442 -6.86 -8.30 -24.94
CA ASN A 442 -7.87 -8.51 -23.90
C ASN A 442 -8.59 -7.20 -23.52
N MET A 443 -8.21 -6.08 -24.15
CA MET A 443 -8.79 -4.76 -23.91
C MET A 443 -10.17 -4.63 -24.58
N PRO A 444 -11.14 -3.95 -23.96
CA PRO A 444 -12.52 -3.89 -24.46
C PRO A 444 -12.66 -3.10 -25.77
N ASP A 445 -11.88 -2.03 -25.94
CA ASP A 445 -12.00 -1.06 -27.04
C ASP A 445 -10.84 -1.16 -28.03
N LEU A 446 -10.69 -2.34 -28.64
CA LEU A 446 -9.67 -2.56 -29.65
C LEU A 446 -9.99 -1.80 -30.95
N LEU A 447 -9.06 -0.98 -31.42
CA LEU A 447 -9.13 -0.31 -32.71
C LEU A 447 -9.19 -1.33 -33.85
N GLU A 448 -10.22 -1.23 -34.72
CA GLU A 448 -10.32 -2.12 -35.88
C GLU A 448 -9.27 -1.78 -36.96
N MET A 449 -8.79 -0.54 -37.02
CA MET A 449 -7.75 -0.10 -37.96
C MET A 449 -6.83 0.91 -37.28
N VAL A 450 -5.51 0.78 -37.50
CA VAL A 450 -4.47 1.67 -36.96
C VAL A 450 -3.63 2.23 -38.09
N ASP A 451 -3.43 3.55 -38.09
CA ASP A 451 -2.60 4.25 -39.07
C ASP A 451 -1.13 4.26 -38.63
N PHE A 452 -0.28 3.55 -39.37
CA PHE A 452 1.15 3.43 -39.08
C PHE A 452 2.00 4.53 -39.72
N LYS A 453 1.40 5.43 -40.51
CA LYS A 453 2.07 6.58 -41.13
C LYS A 453 3.38 6.17 -41.83
N ASP A 454 4.50 6.73 -41.40
CA ASP A 454 5.86 6.54 -41.92
C ASP A 454 6.67 5.45 -41.17
N THR A 455 6.04 4.63 -40.32
CA THR A 455 6.71 3.51 -39.64
C THR A 455 7.38 2.56 -40.64
N PHE A 456 6.77 2.35 -41.80
CA PHE A 456 7.28 1.45 -42.84
C PHE A 456 7.85 2.22 -44.04
N LEU A 457 9.16 2.13 -44.24
CA LEU A 457 9.85 2.65 -45.42
C LEU A 457 9.31 2.11 -46.77
N ASP A 458 8.86 0.85 -46.81
CA ASP A 458 8.39 0.17 -48.02
C ASP A 458 7.46 -1.02 -47.67
N ALA A 459 6.81 -1.60 -48.69
CA ALA A 459 5.88 -2.71 -48.50
C ALA A 459 6.55 -4.03 -48.07
N ASP A 460 7.84 -4.23 -48.38
CA ASP A 460 8.57 -5.43 -47.98
C ASP A 460 9.02 -5.34 -46.51
N HIS A 461 9.35 -4.15 -46.02
CA HIS A 461 9.56 -3.85 -44.60
C HIS A 461 8.33 -4.24 -43.79
N LEU A 462 7.13 -3.88 -44.24
CA LEU A 462 5.89 -4.28 -43.58
C LEU A 462 5.74 -5.83 -43.56
N LYS A 463 5.91 -6.50 -44.70
CA LYS A 463 5.87 -7.98 -44.77
C LYS A 463 6.88 -8.63 -43.82
N ASP A 464 8.12 -8.13 -43.80
CA ASP A 464 9.19 -8.60 -42.92
C ASP A 464 8.86 -8.41 -41.44
N SER A 465 8.25 -7.27 -41.08
CA SER A 465 7.86 -6.97 -39.70
C SER A 465 6.77 -7.89 -39.16
N PHE A 466 5.82 -8.31 -39.99
CA PHE A 466 4.70 -9.16 -39.56
C PHE A 466 4.96 -10.66 -39.71
N ARG A 467 6.00 -11.10 -40.43
CA ARG A 467 6.41 -12.52 -40.61
C ARG A 467 6.64 -13.32 -39.31
N ILE A 468 6.93 -12.65 -38.18
CA ILE A 468 7.14 -13.32 -36.87
C ILE A 468 5.80 -13.58 -36.16
N ILE A 469 4.79 -12.75 -36.43
CA ILE A 469 3.42 -13.01 -36.00
C ILE A 469 2.83 -14.02 -37.00
N ARG A 470 1.93 -14.92 -36.59
CA ARG A 470 1.47 -16.07 -37.41
C ARG A 470 0.60 -15.71 -38.63
N PHE A 471 0.62 -14.47 -39.12
CA PHE A 471 -0.10 -14.09 -40.32
C PHE A 471 0.57 -14.68 -41.57
N ALA A 472 -0.12 -15.60 -42.22
CA ALA A 472 0.39 -16.31 -43.38
C ALA A 472 0.39 -15.45 -44.65
N ILE A 473 -0.50 -14.46 -44.73
CA ILE A 473 -0.74 -13.65 -45.93
C ILE A 473 -0.95 -12.18 -45.55
N VAL A 474 -0.31 -11.26 -46.29
CA VAL A 474 -0.54 -9.81 -46.21
C VAL A 474 -1.19 -9.36 -47.51
N CYS A 475 -2.42 -8.84 -47.41
CA CYS A 475 -3.20 -8.33 -48.55
C CYS A 475 -3.19 -6.80 -48.54
N PHE A 476 -2.71 -6.19 -49.63
CA PHE A 476 -2.72 -4.73 -49.80
C PHE A 476 -3.96 -4.28 -50.56
N ILE A 477 -4.66 -3.28 -50.04
CA ILE A 477 -5.84 -2.68 -50.64
C ILE A 477 -5.68 -1.17 -50.83
N ASN A 478 -6.42 -0.63 -51.79
CA ASN A 478 -6.65 0.80 -51.96
C ASN A 478 -7.80 1.29 -51.05
N PRO A 479 -8.00 2.60 -50.88
CA PRO A 479 -9.10 3.16 -50.07
C PRO A 479 -10.51 2.86 -50.63
N ASP A 480 -10.61 2.38 -51.87
CA ASP A 480 -11.86 1.91 -52.49
C ASP A 480 -12.12 0.39 -52.29
N GLY A 481 -11.21 -0.30 -51.61
CA GLY A 481 -11.27 -1.74 -51.35
C GLY A 481 -10.73 -2.63 -52.49
N SER A 482 -10.21 -2.06 -53.59
CA SER A 482 -9.57 -2.82 -54.66
C SER A 482 -8.16 -3.31 -54.25
N GLU A 483 -7.70 -4.42 -54.84
CA GLU A 483 -6.35 -4.97 -54.59
C GLU A 483 -5.27 -4.03 -55.14
N ASN A 484 -4.28 -3.70 -54.31
CA ASN A 484 -3.18 -2.81 -54.69
C ASN A 484 -1.92 -3.61 -55.08
N LEU A 485 -1.59 -3.58 -56.38
CA LEU A 485 -0.42 -4.24 -56.96
C LEU A 485 0.90 -3.44 -56.80
N GLN A 486 0.84 -2.16 -56.43
CA GLN A 486 2.01 -1.29 -56.17
C GLN A 486 1.81 -0.48 -54.87
N PRO A 487 1.75 -1.14 -53.70
CA PRO A 487 1.53 -0.48 -52.43
C PRO A 487 2.73 0.40 -52.04
N MET A 488 2.48 1.70 -51.85
CA MET A 488 3.43 2.67 -51.30
C MET A 488 2.96 3.14 -49.93
N PRO A 489 3.88 3.44 -48.99
CA PRO A 489 3.51 4.02 -47.70
C PRO A 489 2.95 5.44 -47.89
N PRO A 490 2.14 5.97 -46.94
CA PRO A 490 1.79 5.40 -45.64
C PRO A 490 0.76 4.25 -45.68
N PHE A 491 0.76 3.44 -44.62
CA PHE A 491 -0.10 2.26 -44.49
C PHE A 491 -0.98 2.32 -43.25
N ARG A 492 -2.26 1.92 -43.40
CA ARG A 492 -3.15 1.58 -42.30
C ARG A 492 -3.32 0.08 -42.23
N ILE A 493 -3.26 -0.49 -41.04
CA ILE A 493 -3.36 -1.93 -40.84
C ILE A 493 -4.67 -2.21 -40.12
N LYS A 494 -5.50 -3.08 -40.71
CA LYS A 494 -6.71 -3.58 -40.08
C LYS A 494 -6.34 -4.70 -39.12
N LEU A 495 -6.75 -4.56 -37.86
CA LEU A 495 -6.41 -5.53 -36.83
C LEU A 495 -7.38 -6.72 -36.87
N PRO A 496 -6.89 -7.96 -36.81
CA PRO A 496 -7.75 -9.13 -36.80
C PRO A 496 -8.55 -9.17 -35.50
N LYS A 497 -9.87 -9.34 -35.63
CA LYS A 497 -10.78 -9.50 -34.48
C LYS A 497 -10.60 -10.90 -33.91
N MET A 498 -9.64 -11.07 -33.01
CA MET A 498 -9.53 -12.30 -32.23
C MET A 498 -10.84 -12.49 -31.44
N GLN A 499 -11.49 -13.64 -31.58
CA GLN A 499 -12.75 -13.91 -30.89
C GLN A 499 -12.54 -13.79 -29.38
N LYS A 500 -13.51 -13.17 -28.67
CA LYS A 500 -13.47 -13.01 -27.22
C LYS A 500 -13.30 -14.38 -26.54
N GLY A 501 -12.09 -14.64 -26.03
CA GLY A 501 -11.88 -15.69 -25.03
C GLY A 501 -12.84 -15.46 -23.88
N GLY A 502 -13.70 -16.44 -23.60
CA GLY A 502 -14.95 -16.23 -22.85
C GLY A 502 -14.74 -15.55 -21.49
N SER A 503 -15.46 -14.45 -21.28
CA SER A 503 -15.70 -13.90 -19.95
C SER A 503 -16.40 -14.95 -19.08
N HIS A 504 -15.89 -15.13 -17.86
CA HIS A 504 -16.24 -16.12 -16.82
C HIS A 504 -15.46 -17.45 -16.85
N ALA A 505 -14.66 -17.62 -15.80
CA ALA A 505 -14.04 -18.87 -15.41
C ALA A 505 -15.07 -19.99 -15.19
N LEU A 506 -14.81 -21.16 -15.76
CA LEU A 506 -15.33 -22.43 -15.26
C LEU A 506 -14.20 -23.46 -15.13
N ILE A 507 -14.24 -24.15 -13.99
CA ILE A 507 -13.30 -25.19 -13.58
C ILE A 507 -13.69 -26.52 -14.24
N GLY A 508 -12.70 -27.27 -14.74
CA GLY A 508 -12.76 -28.73 -14.72
C GLY A 508 -12.64 -29.46 -16.07
N ASN A 509 -11.64 -30.33 -16.12
CA ASN A 509 -11.37 -31.37 -17.14
C ASN A 509 -12.58 -31.92 -17.92
N LYS A 510 -12.40 -32.08 -19.23
CA LYS A 510 -12.80 -33.30 -19.95
C LYS A 510 -11.96 -33.55 -21.20
N ILE A 511 -11.58 -34.81 -21.40
CA ILE A 511 -10.86 -35.31 -22.57
C ILE A 511 -11.89 -35.82 -23.59
N SER A 512 -11.78 -35.38 -24.84
CA SER A 512 -12.26 -36.11 -26.02
C SER A 512 -11.80 -35.39 -27.28
N GLY A 513 -10.98 -36.04 -28.12
CA GLY A 513 -10.63 -35.55 -29.46
C GLY A 513 -11.40 -36.30 -30.55
N VAL A 514 -11.50 -35.67 -31.73
CA VAL A 514 -11.60 -36.32 -33.05
C VAL A 514 -10.95 -35.34 -34.05
N ASP A 515 -10.08 -35.84 -34.92
CA ASP A 515 -9.47 -35.05 -35.99
C ASP A 515 -10.48 -34.65 -37.09
N SER A 516 -10.29 -33.47 -37.67
CA SER A 516 -10.78 -33.16 -39.03
C SER A 516 -9.87 -32.11 -39.65
N ALA A 517 -9.28 -32.47 -40.79
CA ALA A 517 -8.40 -31.60 -41.58
C ALA A 517 -9.21 -30.72 -42.55
N ASP A 518 -8.49 -29.80 -43.20
CA ASP A 518 -8.91 -28.94 -44.31
C ASP A 518 -9.91 -27.83 -44.00
N GLY A 519 -9.34 -26.69 -43.60
CA GLY A 519 -9.98 -25.38 -43.62
C GLY A 519 -8.97 -24.31 -43.23
N VAL A 520 -8.36 -23.62 -44.20
CA VAL A 520 -7.56 -22.42 -43.91
C VAL A 520 -8.52 -21.34 -43.40
N SER A 521 -8.44 -21.05 -42.10
CA SER A 521 -9.26 -20.02 -41.47
C SER A 521 -8.93 -18.66 -42.09
N MET A 522 -9.95 -17.80 -42.27
CA MET A 522 -9.76 -16.39 -42.68
C MET A 522 -9.01 -15.55 -41.61
N GLU A 523 -8.69 -16.13 -40.45
CA GLU A 523 -8.06 -15.45 -39.30
C GLU A 523 -6.56 -15.14 -39.50
N ASP A 524 -5.88 -15.73 -40.49
CA ASP A 524 -4.43 -15.57 -40.72
C ASP A 524 -4.05 -14.48 -41.77
N THR A 525 -5.00 -13.67 -42.23
CA THR A 525 -4.75 -12.63 -43.27
C THR A 525 -4.70 -11.21 -42.68
N LEU A 526 -3.58 -10.52 -42.87
CA LEU A 526 -3.40 -9.12 -42.50
C LEU A 526 -3.84 -8.20 -43.65
N ILE A 527 -4.87 -7.38 -43.44
CA ILE A 527 -5.36 -6.42 -44.43
C ILE A 527 -4.68 -5.06 -44.21
N VAL A 528 -4.07 -4.52 -45.26
CA VAL A 528 -3.29 -3.28 -45.24
C VAL A 528 -3.82 -2.32 -46.29
N GLU A 529 -4.35 -1.17 -45.87
CA GLU A 529 -4.76 -0.08 -46.75
C GLU A 529 -3.57 0.86 -47.00
N ALA A 530 -3.20 1.04 -48.27
CA ALA A 530 -2.27 2.08 -48.70
C ALA A 530 -3.05 3.34 -49.07
N TYR A 531 -2.64 4.51 -48.58
CA TYR A 531 -3.36 5.77 -48.82
C TYR A 531 -2.42 6.93 -49.16
N THR A 532 -2.90 7.87 -49.98
CA THR A 532 -2.18 9.12 -50.23
C THR A 532 -2.42 10.09 -49.07
N PRO A 533 -1.38 10.59 -48.39
CA PRO A 533 -1.55 11.56 -47.32
C PRO A 533 -2.09 12.90 -47.85
N PRO A 534 -2.77 13.71 -47.01
CA PRO A 534 -3.17 15.07 -47.40
C PRO A 534 -1.97 15.89 -47.86
N ASP A 535 -2.19 16.75 -48.87
CA ASP A 535 -1.17 17.69 -49.35
C ASP A 535 -0.73 18.61 -48.19
N PRO A 536 0.56 18.59 -47.77
CA PRO A 536 1.03 19.38 -46.64
C PRO A 536 1.08 20.88 -46.94
N GLY A 537 1.07 21.28 -48.22
CA GLY A 537 1.15 22.68 -48.62
C GLY A 537 2.03 22.89 -49.87
N PRO A 538 1.93 24.07 -50.50
CA PRO A 538 2.60 24.36 -51.76
C PRO A 538 4.12 24.57 -51.61
N TYR A 539 4.66 24.64 -50.39
CA TYR A 539 6.08 24.91 -50.19
C TYR A 539 6.88 23.65 -49.80
N PRO A 540 8.10 23.45 -50.35
CA PRO A 540 8.92 22.28 -50.04
C PRO A 540 9.27 22.10 -48.55
N GLN A 541 9.31 23.18 -47.77
CA GLN A 541 9.54 23.10 -46.31
C GLN A 541 8.33 22.63 -45.49
N ASP A 542 7.12 22.59 -46.09
CA ASP A 542 5.91 22.12 -45.41
C ASP A 542 5.88 20.57 -45.35
N GLN A 543 6.70 19.90 -46.15
CA GLN A 543 6.83 18.45 -46.18
C GLN A 543 7.23 17.91 -44.78
N PRO A 544 6.44 16.99 -44.20
CA PRO A 544 6.74 16.45 -42.89
C PRO A 544 8.05 15.65 -42.91
N LYS A 545 8.81 15.74 -41.81
CA LYS A 545 10.00 14.89 -41.62
C LYS A 545 9.55 13.43 -41.55
N GLN A 546 10.05 12.62 -42.46
CA GLN A 546 9.78 11.18 -42.50
C GLN A 546 10.85 10.38 -41.75
N ASN A 547 10.43 9.30 -41.11
CA ASN A 547 11.28 8.27 -40.56
C ASN A 547 12.20 7.65 -41.63
N SER A 548 13.48 7.48 -41.28
CA SER A 548 14.51 6.83 -42.10
C SER A 548 14.98 5.48 -41.54
N VAL A 549 14.39 5.03 -40.42
CA VAL A 549 14.78 3.79 -39.73
C VAL A 549 13.94 2.62 -40.24
N ARG A 550 14.60 1.57 -40.74
CA ARG A 550 14.00 0.25 -40.95
C ARG A 550 13.93 -0.47 -39.60
N PHE A 551 12.78 -0.44 -38.95
CA PHE A 551 12.57 -1.08 -37.66
C PHE A 551 12.66 -2.60 -37.78
N THR A 552 13.18 -3.26 -36.74
CA THR A 552 13.10 -4.73 -36.65
C THR A 552 11.67 -5.18 -36.37
N PRO A 553 11.29 -6.43 -36.70
CA PRO A 553 9.97 -6.97 -36.34
C PRO A 553 9.61 -6.78 -34.86
N THR A 554 10.58 -6.93 -33.95
CA THR A 554 10.40 -6.68 -32.51
C THR A 554 10.16 -5.20 -32.18
N GLN A 555 10.84 -4.28 -32.88
CA GLN A 555 10.61 -2.84 -32.71
C GLN A 555 9.25 -2.41 -33.26
N VAL A 556 8.83 -2.95 -34.41
CA VAL A 556 7.48 -2.73 -34.95
C VAL A 556 6.43 -3.29 -34.01
N LEU A 557 6.64 -4.48 -33.44
CA LEU A 557 5.81 -5.00 -32.35
C LEU A 557 5.73 -4.01 -31.17
N CYS A 558 6.86 -3.54 -30.64
CA CYS A 558 6.86 -2.56 -29.54
C CYS A 558 6.12 -1.25 -29.89
N ASN A 559 6.31 -0.70 -31.09
CA ASN A 559 5.59 0.49 -31.56
C ASN A 559 4.09 0.21 -31.73
N TYR A 560 3.72 -0.95 -32.28
CA TYR A 560 2.34 -1.44 -32.41
C TYR A 560 1.66 -1.56 -31.04
N PHE A 561 2.33 -2.19 -30.06
CA PHE A 561 1.87 -2.29 -28.66
C PHE A 561 1.67 -0.89 -28.06
N PHE A 562 2.66 -0.01 -28.19
CA PHE A 562 2.64 1.34 -27.60
C PHE A 562 1.55 2.23 -28.21
N GLN A 563 1.39 2.22 -29.54
CA GLN A 563 0.42 3.04 -30.24
C GLN A 563 -1.03 2.60 -29.93
N LEU A 564 -1.27 1.29 -29.81
CA LEU A 564 -2.55 0.76 -29.31
C LEU A 564 -2.84 1.22 -27.89
N HIS A 565 -1.90 1.05 -26.96
CA HIS A 565 -2.08 1.49 -25.58
C HIS A 565 -2.30 3.00 -25.47
N CYS A 566 -1.55 3.83 -26.20
CA CYS A 566 -1.69 5.28 -26.14
C CYS A 566 -3.04 5.78 -26.68
N VAL A 567 -3.54 5.21 -27.78
CA VAL A 567 -4.86 5.63 -28.30
C VAL A 567 -5.98 5.16 -27.37
N ILE A 568 -5.89 3.96 -26.80
CA ILE A 568 -6.86 3.52 -25.77
C ILE A 568 -6.79 4.46 -24.54
N PHE A 569 -5.60 4.81 -24.06
CA PHE A 569 -5.43 5.74 -22.94
C PHE A 569 -6.06 7.11 -23.22
N HIS A 570 -5.94 7.61 -24.45
CA HIS A 570 -6.52 8.89 -24.86
C HIS A 570 -8.06 8.85 -24.95
N THR A 571 -8.63 7.73 -25.39
CA THR A 571 -10.10 7.49 -25.42
C THR A 571 -10.71 7.33 -24.02
N TYR A 572 -9.91 7.00 -23.01
CA TYR A 572 -10.38 6.85 -21.61
C TYR A 572 -10.16 8.10 -20.74
N LEU A 573 -9.38 9.08 -21.20
CA LEU A 573 -9.07 10.33 -20.48
C LEU A 573 -9.79 11.57 -21.05
N CYS A 574 -10.49 11.44 -22.18
CA CYS A 574 -11.29 12.48 -22.81
C CYS A 574 -12.78 12.12 -22.76
#